data_AF-A0AAW2J082-F1
#
_entry.id   AF-A0AAW2J082-F1
#
_cell.length_a   1.000
_cell.length_b   1.000
_cell.length_c   1.000
_cell.angle_alpha   90.00
_cell.angle_beta   90.00
_cell.angle_gamma   90.00
#
_symmetry.space_group_name_H-M   'P 1'
#
loop_
_entity.id
_entity.type
_entity.pdbx_description
1 polymer ?
#
loop_
_entity_poly.entity_id
_entity_poly.type
_entity_poly.pdbx_seq_one_letter_code
_entity_poly.pdbx_strand_id
1 'polypeptide(L)'
;MLDIPYASVVGSIQYVAQCTRPDIAYALSVTSIYQACAGEVHWTALKTILKYLRRTQDVFLVYGGGELILEGFSDARFQSDGDDAKSQLGFIFKLNGGVVAWKSSKQDTTADSTREAEYIAASEAARGCLDEKLHLRVGCGA
;
A
#
# COMPACT_ATOMS: atom_id res chain seq x y z
N MET A 1 -30.66 8.13 3.26
CA MET A 1 -29.24 7.95 2.87
C MET A 1 -29.15 6.51 2.42
N LEU A 2 -28.97 6.24 1.13
CA LEU A 2 -28.91 4.86 0.63
C LEU A 2 -27.76 4.14 1.37
N ASP A 3 -28.06 2.97 1.94
CA ASP A 3 -27.10 2.03 2.54
C ASP A 3 -26.09 1.58 1.47
N ILE A 4 -25.20 2.47 1.07
CA ILE A 4 -24.09 2.13 0.19
C ILE A 4 -23.01 1.57 1.13
N PRO A 5 -22.68 0.27 1.06
CA PRO A 5 -21.73 -0.35 1.98
C PRO A 5 -20.29 0.01 1.58
N TYR A 6 -19.97 1.31 1.60
CA TYR A 6 -18.67 1.85 1.18
C TYR A 6 -17.52 1.19 1.94
N ALA A 7 -17.65 1.12 3.27
CA ALA A 7 -16.66 0.47 4.14
C ALA A 7 -16.47 -1.02 3.80
N SER A 8 -17.55 -1.75 3.46
CA SER A 8 -17.45 -3.17 3.08
C SER A 8 -16.68 -3.35 1.77
N VAL A 9 -16.91 -2.49 0.79
CA VAL A 9 -16.21 -2.56 -0.49
C VAL A 9 -14.75 -2.14 -0.33
N VAL A 10 -14.46 -1.09 0.44
CA VAL A 10 -13.09 -0.69 0.79
C VAL A 10 -12.34 -1.84 1.47
N GLY A 11 -12.95 -2.51 2.45
CA GLY A 11 -12.35 -3.67 3.10
C GLY A 11 -12.08 -4.84 2.15
N SER A 12 -12.98 -5.07 1.19
CA SER A 12 -12.79 -6.10 0.16
C SER A 12 -11.62 -5.76 -0.77
N ILE A 13 -11.51 -4.50 -1.19
CA ILE A 13 -10.39 -4.01 -2.01
C ILE A 13 -9.09 -4.06 -1.21
N GLN A 14 -9.13 -3.76 0.09
CA GLN A 14 -7.98 -3.85 0.98
C GLN A 14 -7.40 -5.25 1.07
N TYR A 15 -8.25 -6.26 1.13
CA TYR A 15 -7.79 -7.65 1.08
C TYR A 15 -7.05 -7.95 -0.25
N VAL A 16 -7.62 -7.57 -1.38
CA VAL A 16 -6.99 -7.76 -2.71
C VAL A 16 -5.65 -7.01 -2.79
N ALA A 17 -5.64 -5.76 -2.30
CA ALA A 17 -4.47 -4.91 -2.28
C ALA A 17 -3.35 -5.48 -1.41
N GLN A 18 -3.66 -6.12 -0.28
CA GLN A 18 -2.67 -6.65 0.65
C GLN A 18 -2.11 -8.02 0.20
N CYS A 19 -2.92 -8.83 -0.46
CA CYS A 19 -2.54 -10.21 -0.80
C CYS A 19 -1.95 -10.37 -2.20
N THR A 20 -2.40 -9.58 -3.18
CA THR A 20 -2.12 -9.90 -4.60
C THR A 20 -1.76 -8.70 -5.47
N ARG A 21 -2.21 -7.49 -5.11
CA ARG A 21 -2.18 -6.32 -6.01
C ARG A 21 -1.57 -5.09 -5.35
N PRO A 22 -0.22 -5.00 -5.30
CA PRO A 22 0.48 -3.83 -4.75
C PRO A 22 0.20 -2.52 -5.48
N ASP A 23 -0.11 -2.61 -6.76
CA ASP A 23 -0.36 -1.50 -7.66
C ASP A 23 -1.59 -0.66 -7.30
N ILE A 24 -2.59 -1.25 -6.62
CA ILE A 24 -3.77 -0.51 -6.14
C ILE A 24 -3.60 0.08 -4.73
N ALA A 25 -2.49 -0.22 -4.03
CA ALA A 25 -2.30 0.16 -2.63
C ALA A 25 -2.40 1.68 -2.40
N TYR A 26 -1.85 2.47 -3.32
CA TYR A 26 -1.94 3.94 -3.27
C TYR A 26 -3.38 4.45 -3.49
N ALA A 27 -4.08 3.93 -4.50
CA ALA A 27 -5.46 4.35 -4.77
C ALA A 27 -6.40 3.98 -3.61
N LEU A 28 -6.14 2.85 -2.97
CA LEU A 28 -6.84 2.42 -1.77
C LEU A 28 -6.55 3.34 -0.58
N SER A 29 -5.28 3.69 -0.31
CA SER A 29 -4.92 4.54 0.83
C SER A 29 -5.66 5.88 0.76
N VAL A 30 -5.74 6.47 -0.44
CA VAL A 30 -6.48 7.73 -0.69
C VAL A 30 -8.00 7.57 -0.58
N THR A 31 -8.58 6.44 -0.97
CA THR A 31 -10.04 6.24 -0.88
C THR A 31 -10.52 5.82 0.51
N SER A 32 -9.63 5.21 1.30
CA SER A 32 -9.94 4.72 2.65
C SER A 32 -10.20 5.82 3.68
N ILE A 33 -9.57 7.00 3.53
CA ILE A 33 -9.73 8.11 4.48
C ILE A 33 -11.17 8.67 4.49
N TYR A 34 -11.90 8.53 3.38
CA TYR A 34 -13.28 9.02 3.23
C TYR A 34 -14.33 7.97 3.65
N GLN A 35 -13.94 6.89 4.34
CA GLN A 35 -14.86 5.83 4.74
C GLN A 35 -16.03 6.29 5.62
N ALA A 36 -15.83 7.33 6.44
CA ALA A 36 -16.83 7.86 7.35
C ALA A 36 -17.81 8.84 6.67
N CYS A 37 -17.40 9.49 5.57
CA CYS A 37 -18.20 10.49 4.86
C CYS A 37 -17.92 10.40 3.35
N ALA A 38 -18.42 9.32 2.73
CA ALA A 38 -18.23 9.09 1.29
C ALA A 38 -19.26 9.88 0.47
N GLY A 39 -18.80 10.88 -0.29
CA GLY A 39 -19.56 11.53 -1.37
C GLY A 39 -19.50 10.79 -2.71
N GLU A 40 -20.27 11.27 -3.68
CA GLU A 40 -20.37 10.70 -5.05
C GLU A 40 -19.02 10.62 -5.80
N VAL A 41 -18.13 11.59 -5.54
CA VAL A 41 -16.79 11.62 -6.14
C VAL A 41 -15.96 10.41 -5.67
N HIS A 42 -15.98 10.11 -4.37
CA HIS A 42 -15.26 8.97 -3.80
C HIS A 42 -15.85 7.63 -4.26
N TRP A 43 -17.19 7.55 -4.41
CA TRP A 43 -17.84 6.37 -4.97
C TRP A 43 -17.44 6.11 -6.43
N THR A 44 -17.28 7.17 -7.21
CA THR A 44 -16.82 7.07 -8.61
C THR A 44 -15.35 6.62 -8.67
N ALA A 45 -14.49 7.12 -7.77
CA ALA A 45 -13.11 6.65 -7.64
C ALA A 45 -13.05 5.16 -7.28
N LEU A 46 -13.84 4.71 -6.30
CA LEU A 46 -13.93 3.32 -5.88
C LEU A 46 -14.37 2.39 -7.02
N LYS A 47 -15.39 2.80 -7.79
CA LYS A 47 -15.83 2.09 -9.01
C LYS A 47 -14.72 2.00 -10.06
N THR A 48 -13.86 3.01 -10.14
CA THR A 48 -12.73 3.04 -11.07
C THR A 48 -11.68 2.01 -10.67
N ILE A 49 -11.38 1.87 -9.38
CA ILE A 49 -10.50 0.81 -8.84
C ILE A 49 -11.08 -0.57 -9.17
N LEU A 50 -12.37 -0.79 -8.94
CA LEU A 50 -13.03 -2.07 -9.27
C LEU A 50 -13.00 -2.38 -10.77
N LYS A 51 -13.23 -1.38 -11.64
CA LYS A 51 -13.10 -1.53 -13.10
C LYS A 51 -11.67 -1.88 -13.50
N TYR A 52 -10.68 -1.27 -12.86
CA TYR A 52 -9.28 -1.54 -13.11
C TYR A 52 -8.90 -2.98 -12.72
N LEU A 53 -9.32 -3.44 -11.53
CA LEU A 53 -9.15 -4.83 -11.09
C LEU A 53 -9.78 -5.82 -12.08
N ARG A 54 -11.00 -5.55 -12.54
CA ARG A 54 -11.66 -6.41 -13.55
C ARG A 54 -10.91 -6.47 -14.88
N ARG A 55 -10.32 -5.36 -15.32
CA ARG A 55 -9.53 -5.31 -16.57
C ARG A 55 -8.18 -5.99 -16.47
N THR A 56 -7.65 -6.12 -15.26
CA THR A 56 -6.30 -6.63 -14.99
C THR A 56 -6.34 -7.92 -14.17
N GLN A 57 -7.44 -8.67 -14.25
CA GLN A 57 -7.62 -9.92 -13.53
C GLN A 57 -6.56 -10.99 -13.87
N ASP A 58 -5.97 -10.91 -15.07
CA ASP A 58 -4.97 -11.85 -15.56
C ASP A 58 -3.53 -11.48 -15.17
N VAL A 59 -3.35 -10.40 -14.39
CA VAL A 59 -2.03 -9.97 -13.88
C VAL A 59 -1.76 -10.66 -12.55
N PHE A 60 -0.64 -11.38 -12.46
CA PHE A 60 -0.21 -12.12 -11.28
C PHE A 60 1.23 -11.78 -10.89
N LEU A 61 1.54 -11.97 -9.60
CA LEU A 61 2.89 -11.87 -9.06
C LEU A 61 3.67 -13.12 -9.46
N VAL A 62 4.77 -12.91 -10.19
CA VAL A 62 5.70 -13.99 -10.56
C VAL A 62 6.90 -13.92 -9.64
N TYR A 63 7.08 -14.96 -8.83
CA TYR A 63 8.33 -15.18 -8.11
C TYR A 63 9.29 -15.92 -9.05
N GLY A 64 10.50 -15.37 -9.23
CA GLY A 64 11.57 -16.04 -9.94
C GLY A 64 12.18 -17.18 -9.12
N GLY A 65 12.94 -18.05 -9.80
CA GLY A 65 13.82 -19.02 -9.15
C GLY A 65 15.23 -18.46 -8.98
N GLY A 66 15.91 -18.79 -7.88
CA GLY A 66 17.29 -18.36 -7.62
C GLY A 66 17.64 -18.25 -6.14
N GLU A 67 18.82 -17.67 -5.88
CA GLU A 67 19.30 -17.31 -4.53
C GLU A 67 18.34 -16.30 -3.87
N LEU A 68 18.02 -16.51 -2.59
CA LEU A 68 17.08 -15.70 -1.82
C LEU A 68 17.64 -14.28 -1.57
N ILE A 69 17.48 -13.40 -2.54
CA ILE A 69 17.87 -12.00 -2.45
C ILE A 69 16.63 -11.17 -2.13
N LEU A 70 16.68 -10.51 -0.97
CA LEU A 70 15.65 -9.55 -0.53
C LEU A 70 16.08 -8.14 -0.95
N GLU A 71 15.29 -7.51 -1.82
CA GLU A 71 15.49 -6.13 -2.26
C GLU A 71 14.36 -5.25 -1.71
N GLY A 72 14.71 -4.13 -1.08
CA GLY A 72 13.76 -3.18 -0.53
C GLY A 72 13.84 -1.83 -1.23
N PHE A 73 12.69 -1.30 -1.62
CA PHE A 73 12.53 0.04 -2.18
C PHE A 73 11.64 0.84 -1.25
N SER A 74 12.00 2.08 -0.94
CA SER A 74 11.20 3.03 -0.18
C SER A 74 11.15 4.35 -0.90
N ASP A 75 9.99 5.00 -0.90
CA ASP A 75 9.76 6.31 -1.51
C ASP A 75 8.86 7.16 -0.62
N ALA A 76 9.02 8.48 -0.71
CA ALA A 76 8.19 9.43 0.00
C ALA A 76 7.79 10.59 -0.91
N ARG A 77 6.51 10.97 -0.84
CA ARG A 77 5.98 12.14 -1.51
C ARG A 77 5.68 13.24 -0.50
N PHE A 78 6.48 14.28 -0.52
CA PHE A 78 6.36 15.43 0.38
C PHE A 78 5.05 16.20 0.16
N GLN A 79 4.37 16.58 1.26
CA GLN A 79 3.17 17.43 1.27
C GLN A 79 2.13 17.05 0.21
N SER A 80 1.94 15.76 0.01
CA SER A 80 1.00 15.23 -0.98
C SER A 80 -0.47 15.43 -0.60
N ASP A 81 -0.74 15.77 0.66
CA ASP A 81 -2.07 16.09 1.16
C ASP A 81 -2.17 17.57 1.50
N GLY A 82 -3.06 18.28 0.80
CA GLY A 82 -3.25 19.72 0.96
C GLY A 82 -3.97 20.13 2.25
N ASP A 83 -4.68 19.19 2.88
CA ASP A 83 -5.48 19.48 4.08
C ASP A 83 -4.64 19.44 5.37
N ASP A 84 -3.69 18.49 5.48
CA ASP A 84 -2.87 18.29 6.69
C ASP A 84 -1.36 18.52 6.48
N ALA A 85 -0.93 18.88 5.26
CA ALA A 85 0.49 18.95 4.85
C ALA A 85 1.30 17.65 5.08
N LYS A 86 0.62 16.53 5.35
CA LYS A 86 1.27 15.25 5.63
C LYS A 86 1.75 14.61 4.32
N SER A 87 2.94 14.05 4.39
CA SER A 87 3.56 13.32 3.29
C SER A 87 2.95 11.93 3.14
N GLN A 88 3.05 11.36 1.95
CA GLN A 88 2.73 9.95 1.69
C GLN A 88 4.02 9.15 1.65
N LEU A 89 4.06 8.00 2.32
CA LEU A 89 5.16 7.05 2.21
C LEU A 89 4.71 5.80 1.45
N GLY A 90 5.69 5.14 0.85
CA GLY A 90 5.51 3.84 0.25
C GLY A 90 6.76 3.00 0.36
N PHE A 91 6.60 1.69 0.49
CA PHE A 91 7.70 0.76 0.35
C PHE A 91 7.25 -0.51 -0.34
N ILE A 92 8.20 -1.20 -0.98
CA ILE A 92 8.02 -2.46 -1.69
C ILE A 92 9.25 -3.33 -1.43
N PHE A 93 9.02 -4.54 -0.92
CA PHE A 93 10.00 -5.60 -0.76
C PHE A 93 9.82 -6.65 -1.84
N LYS A 94 10.91 -7.02 -2.50
CA LYS A 94 10.97 -8.07 -3.51
C LYS A 94 11.85 -9.20 -3.03
N LEU A 95 11.39 -10.43 -3.23
CA LEU A 95 12.13 -11.66 -3.03
C LEU A 95 12.16 -12.42 -4.35
N ASN A 96 13.35 -12.72 -4.86
CA ASN A 96 13.55 -13.41 -6.13
C ASN A 96 12.79 -12.76 -7.31
N GLY A 97 12.76 -11.43 -7.35
CA GLY A 97 12.05 -10.67 -8.40
C GLY A 97 10.54 -10.56 -8.23
N GLY A 98 9.92 -11.33 -7.32
CA GLY A 98 8.51 -11.21 -6.97
C GLY A 98 8.31 -10.32 -5.74
N VAL A 99 7.24 -9.54 -5.70
CA VAL A 99 6.95 -8.67 -4.54
C VAL A 99 6.39 -9.50 -3.38
N VAL A 100 6.94 -9.34 -2.18
CA VAL A 100 6.53 -10.08 -0.95
C VAL A 100 5.77 -9.21 0.05
N ALA A 101 6.18 -7.95 0.24
CA ALA A 101 5.37 -6.97 0.95
C ALA A 101 5.50 -5.59 0.36
N TRP A 102 4.49 -4.80 0.67
CA TRP A 102 4.38 -3.44 0.23
C TRP A 102 3.44 -2.72 1.18
N LYS A 103 3.56 -1.40 1.19
CA LYS A 103 2.66 -0.51 1.91
C LYS A 103 2.64 0.82 1.20
N SER A 104 1.48 1.47 1.17
CA SER A 104 1.36 2.88 0.86
C SER A 104 0.44 3.51 1.90
N SER A 105 0.93 4.51 2.62
CA SER A 105 0.21 5.12 3.73
C SER A 105 0.62 6.58 3.88
N LYS A 106 -0.32 7.38 4.39
CA LYS A 106 -0.03 8.72 4.89
C LYS A 106 0.94 8.61 6.08
N GLN A 107 1.90 9.52 6.16
CA GLN A 107 2.82 9.61 7.29
C GLN A 107 2.08 10.11 8.54
N ASP A 108 2.39 9.54 9.69
CA ASP A 108 1.80 9.98 10.97
C ASP A 108 2.32 11.36 11.37
N THR A 109 3.61 11.57 11.18
CA THR A 109 4.33 12.83 11.44
C THR A 109 4.37 13.70 10.19
N THR A 110 4.17 15.01 10.35
CA THR A 110 4.37 16.00 9.30
C THR A 110 5.87 16.24 9.12
N ALA A 111 6.38 16.07 7.90
CA ALA A 111 7.76 16.39 7.56
C ALA A 111 7.88 17.87 7.17
N ASP A 112 9.00 18.51 7.51
CA ASP A 112 9.30 19.89 7.15
C ASP A 112 10.08 20.00 5.83
N SER A 113 10.61 18.88 5.33
CA SER A 113 11.32 18.83 4.03
C SER A 113 11.15 17.48 3.31
N THR A 114 11.41 17.47 2.00
CA THR A 114 11.43 16.22 1.20
C THR A 114 12.41 15.18 1.75
N ARG A 115 13.60 15.63 2.22
CA ARG A 115 14.60 14.72 2.81
C ARG A 115 14.10 14.07 4.09
N GLU A 116 13.42 14.83 4.92
CA GLU A 116 12.84 14.30 6.16
C GLU A 116 11.72 13.31 5.86
N ALA A 117 10.87 13.60 4.87
CA ALA A 117 9.85 12.66 4.42
C ALA A 117 10.46 11.34 3.90
N GLU A 118 11.55 11.42 3.11
CA GLU A 118 12.30 10.24 2.64
C GLU A 118 12.90 9.45 3.81
N TYR A 119 13.48 10.15 4.80
CA TYR A 119 14.04 9.50 5.98
C TYR A 119 12.99 8.75 6.80
N ILE A 120 11.81 9.36 7.00
CA ILE A 120 10.67 8.70 7.67
C ILE A 120 10.22 7.46 6.89
N ALA A 121 10.10 7.56 5.57
CA ALA A 121 9.73 6.43 4.72
C ALA A 121 10.75 5.28 4.77
N ALA A 122 12.05 5.60 4.76
CA ALA A 122 13.12 4.62 4.90
C ALA A 122 13.09 3.93 6.28
N SER A 123 12.84 4.69 7.35
CA SER A 123 12.68 4.15 8.70
C SER A 123 11.49 3.20 8.81
N GLU A 124 10.33 3.58 8.28
CA GLU A 124 9.14 2.74 8.26
C GLU A 124 9.32 1.49 7.38
N ALA A 125 10.03 1.61 6.26
CA ALA A 125 10.41 0.46 5.44
C ALA A 125 11.31 -0.50 6.23
N ALA A 126 12.34 0.01 6.94
CA ALA A 126 13.20 -0.82 7.77
C ALA A 126 12.42 -1.58 8.86
N ARG A 127 11.44 -0.91 9.50
CA ARG A 127 10.54 -1.57 10.45
C ARG A 127 9.71 -2.68 9.79
N GLY A 128 9.14 -2.42 8.61
CA GLY A 128 8.40 -3.43 7.85
C GLY A 128 9.26 -4.64 7.48
N CYS A 129 10.49 -4.41 7.04
CA CYS A 129 11.45 -5.48 6.71
C CYS A 129 11.80 -6.35 7.92
N LEU A 130 11.95 -5.76 9.11
CA LEU A 130 12.22 -6.49 10.34
C LEU A 130 11.04 -7.39 10.73
N ASP A 131 9.82 -6.89 10.59
CA ASP A 131 8.58 -7.65 10.87
C ASP A 131 8.44 -8.84 9.91
N GLU A 132 8.69 -8.62 8.62
CA GLU A 132 8.69 -9.69 7.61
C GLU A 132 9.84 -10.69 7.81
N LYS A 133 11.06 -10.24 8.11
CA LYS A 133 12.19 -11.15 8.40
C LYS A 133 11.91 -12.02 9.62
N LEU A 134 11.21 -11.50 10.62
CA LEU A 134 10.77 -12.29 11.77
C LEU A 134 9.73 -13.34 11.34
N HIS A 135 8.74 -12.95 10.52
CA HIS A 135 7.75 -13.89 9.98
C HIS A 135 8.35 -14.98 9.08
N LEU A 136 9.28 -14.63 8.19
CA LEU A 136 9.99 -15.57 7.32
C LEU A 136 10.88 -16.54 8.11
N ARG A 137 11.48 -16.10 9.23
CA ARG A 137 12.26 -16.98 10.12
C ARG A 137 11.37 -17.92 10.94
N VAL A 138 10.19 -17.49 11.36
CA VAL A 138 9.24 -18.34 12.10
C VAL A 138 8.57 -19.35 11.17
N GLY A 139 8.30 -19.00 9.90
CA GLY A 139 7.68 -19.89 8.92
C GLY A 139 8.59 -20.97 8.32
N CYS A 140 9.92 -20.87 8.47
CA CYS A 140 10.89 -21.86 7.97
C CYS A 140 11.30 -22.91 9.03
N GLY A 141 10.59 -22.94 10.16
CA GLY A 141 10.75 -23.93 11.24
C GLY A 141 9.53 -24.82 11.39
N ALA A 142 9.22 -25.62 10.36
CA ALA A 142 8.32 -26.77 10.43
C ALA A 142 8.81 -27.87 9.48
#